data_AF-A0A496UX16-F1
#
_entry.id   AF-A0A496UX16-F1
#
_cell.length_a   1.000
_cell.length_b   1.000
_cell.length_c   1.000
_cell.angle_alpha   90.00
_cell.angle_beta   90.00
_cell.angle_gamma   90.00
#
_symmetry.space_group_name_H-M   'P 1'
#
loop_
_entity.id
_entity.type
_entity.pdbx_description
1 polymer ?
#
loop_
_entity_poly.entity_id
_entity_poly.type
_entity_poly.pdbx_seq_one_letter_code
_entity_poly.pdbx_strand_id
1 'polypeptide(L)'
;MRKAFILLHLSKKAHRYWTPQQLKDTLPLDLEVNEIQRQLIILSEVDVIESGTSDIQFRGLQDGTLNLVLRNRFEEEIKGLSPDLKQEFGDR
;
A
#
# COMPACT_ATOMS: atom_id res chain seq x y z
N MET A 1 7.49 6.79 10.90
CA MET A 1 7.51 5.92 9.71
C MET A 1 6.58 4.70 9.91
N ARG A 2 5.26 4.85 9.77
CA ARG A 2 4.28 3.72 9.79
C ARG A 2 3.45 3.64 8.49
N LYS A 3 3.30 4.77 7.78
CA LYS A 3 2.57 4.91 6.51
C LYS A 3 3.11 4.01 5.38
N ALA A 4 4.43 3.85 5.32
CA ALA A 4 5.09 3.03 4.30
C ALA A 4 4.64 1.55 4.34
N PHE A 5 4.31 1.00 5.52
CA PHE A 5 3.86 -0.38 5.65
C PHE A 5 2.46 -0.61 5.05
N ILE A 6 1.55 0.34 5.23
CA ILE A 6 0.21 0.28 4.64
C ILE A 6 0.32 0.33 3.12
N LEU A 7 1.10 1.27 2.60
CA LEU A 7 1.30 1.43 1.16
C LEU A 7 2.00 0.22 0.53
N LEU A 8 3.03 -0.32 1.17
CA LEU A 8 3.70 -1.54 0.71
C LEU A 8 2.76 -2.74 0.72
N HIS A 9 1.88 -2.85 1.71
CA HIS A 9 0.91 -3.93 1.77
C HIS A 9 -0.11 -3.82 0.64
N LEU A 10 -0.67 -2.63 0.44
CA LEU A 10 -1.65 -2.35 -0.62
C LEU A 10 -1.04 -2.51 -2.01
N SER A 11 0.21 -2.09 -2.22
CA SER A 11 0.92 -2.27 -3.50
C SER A 11 1.14 -3.74 -3.83
N LYS A 12 1.48 -4.58 -2.83
CA LYS A 12 1.65 -6.03 -2.98
C LYS A 12 0.33 -6.78 -3.19
N LYS A 13 -0.78 -6.22 -2.73
CA LYS A 13 -2.12 -6.83 -2.80
C LYS A 13 -3.10 -5.96 -3.60
N ALA A 14 -2.62 -5.28 -4.65
CA ALA A 14 -3.39 -4.32 -5.45
C ALA A 14 -4.63 -4.93 -6.16
N HIS A 15 -4.70 -6.27 -6.30
CA HIS A 15 -5.85 -6.95 -6.89
C HIS A 15 -7.09 -7.03 -5.95
N ARG A 16 -6.97 -6.60 -4.69
CA ARG A 16 -8.04 -6.71 -3.68
C ARG A 16 -8.20 -5.42 -2.88
N TYR A 17 -9.43 -5.14 -2.48
CA TYR A 17 -9.78 -4.10 -1.52
C TYR A 17 -9.59 -4.53 -0.07
N TRP A 18 -9.19 -3.56 0.74
CA TRP A 18 -8.93 -3.65 2.16
C TRP A 18 -9.75 -2.60 2.90
N THR A 19 -10.22 -2.98 4.07
CA THR A 19 -10.83 -2.06 5.04
C THR A 19 -9.82 -1.65 6.11
N PRO A 20 -10.01 -0.50 6.77
CA PRO A 20 -9.17 -0.08 7.90
C PRO A 20 -9.03 -1.16 8.97
N GLN A 21 -10.13 -1.86 9.30
CA GLN A 21 -10.13 -2.95 10.26
C GLN A 21 -9.25 -4.11 9.81
N GLN A 22 -9.38 -4.56 8.56
CA GLN A 22 -8.55 -5.64 8.03
C GLN A 22 -7.05 -5.29 8.05
N LEU A 23 -6.70 -4.03 7.79
CA LEU A 23 -5.31 -3.58 7.86
C LEU A 23 -4.79 -3.55 9.30
N LYS A 24 -5.61 -3.14 10.27
CA LYS A 24 -5.28 -3.18 11.71
C LYS A 24 -5.03 -4.62 12.18
N ASP A 25 -5.83 -5.57 11.71
CA ASP A 25 -5.73 -6.97 12.12
C ASP A 25 -4.55 -7.68 11.43
N THR A 26 -4.20 -7.27 10.21
CA THR A 26 -3.17 -7.92 9.40
C THR A 26 -1.77 -7.37 9.64
N LEU A 27 -1.66 -6.06 9.87
CA LEU A 27 -0.39 -5.38 10.02
C LEU A 27 -0.17 -5.05 11.50
N PRO A 28 1.05 -5.21 12.05
CA PRO A 28 1.38 -4.83 13.41
C PRO A 28 1.48 -3.30 13.54
N LEU A 29 0.36 -2.60 13.32
CA LEU A 29 0.25 -1.15 13.38
C LEU A 29 -0.21 -0.74 14.76
N ASP A 30 0.62 0.08 15.41
CA ASP A 30 0.23 0.85 16.57
C ASP A 30 -0.52 2.13 16.12
N LEU A 31 -1.63 1.94 15.41
CA LEU A 31 -2.54 2.99 14.96
C LEU A 31 -3.97 2.54 15.19
N GLU A 32 -4.86 3.43 15.61
CA GLU A 32 -6.28 3.10 15.73
C GLU A 32 -6.95 3.00 14.36
N VAL A 33 -8.07 2.26 14.29
CA VAL A 33 -8.80 2.03 13.03
C VAL A 33 -9.18 3.35 12.33
N ASN A 34 -9.59 4.35 13.11
CA ASN A 34 -9.93 5.69 12.61
C ASN A 34 -8.72 6.44 12.04
N GLU A 35 -7.52 6.22 12.61
CA GLU A 35 -6.28 6.82 12.11
C GLU A 35 -5.85 6.16 10.80
N ILE A 36 -6.01 4.83 10.70
CA ILE A 36 -5.79 4.08 9.47
C ILE A 36 -6.74 4.60 8.39
N GLN A 37 -8.04 4.76 8.69
CA GLN A 37 -9.01 5.30 7.75
C GLN A 37 -8.64 6.71 7.26
N ARG A 38 -8.31 7.62 8.17
CA ARG A 38 -7.88 8.98 7.81
C ARG A 38 -6.66 8.96 6.89
N GLN A 39 -5.70 8.08 7.15
CA GLN A 39 -4.52 7.93 6.30
C GLN A 39 -4.88 7.40 4.91
N LEU A 40 -5.76 6.40 4.81
CA LEU A 40 -6.19 5.86 3.53
C LEU A 40 -6.92 6.91 2.67
N ILE A 41 -7.76 7.74 3.29
CA ILE A 41 -8.43 8.86 2.61
C ILE A 41 -7.38 9.81 2.02
N ILE A 42 -6.42 10.28 2.82
CA ILE A 42 -5.36 11.19 2.35
C ILE A 42 -4.57 10.56 1.19
N LEU A 43 -4.24 9.28 1.27
CA LEU A 43 -3.50 8.56 0.23
C LEU A 43 -4.30 8.41 -1.07
N SER A 44 -5.63 8.27 -0.95
CA SER A 44 -6.53 8.25 -2.10
C SER A 44 -6.67 9.63 -2.73
N GLU A 45 -6.71 10.71 -1.93
CA GLU A 45 -6.82 12.09 -2.42
C GLU A 45 -5.59 12.55 -3.21
N VAL A 46 -4.43 11.97 -2.96
CA VAL A 46 -3.18 12.25 -3.70
C VAL A 46 -2.86 11.21 -4.77
N ASP A 47 -3.85 10.40 -5.17
CA ASP A 47 -3.76 9.39 -6.23
C ASP A 47 -2.68 8.31 -6.04
N VAL A 48 -2.34 7.97 -4.79
CA VAL A 48 -1.35 6.93 -4.46
C VAL A 48 -2.01 5.55 -4.27
N ILE A 49 -3.31 5.52 -3.97
CA ILE A 49 -4.14 4.32 -3.85
C ILE A 49 -5.54 4.61 -4.41
N GLU A 50 -6.33 3.57 -4.66
CA GLU A 50 -7.71 3.71 -5.15
C GLU A 50 -8.73 3.41 -4.06
N SER A 51 -9.79 4.22 -3.98
CA SER A 51 -10.99 3.93 -3.20
C SER A 51 -11.93 3.00 -3.98
N GLY A 52 -12.68 2.17 -3.25
CA GLY A 52 -13.70 1.29 -3.81
C GLY A 52 -15.04 1.98 -3.95
N THR A 53 -16.09 1.19 -4.18
CA THR A 53 -17.48 1.67 -4.26
C THR A 53 -18.04 2.15 -2.91
N SER A 54 -17.33 1.89 -1.81
CA SER A 54 -17.69 2.37 -0.47
C SER A 54 -16.49 3.11 0.15
N ASP A 55 -16.79 4.11 0.99
CA ASP A 55 -15.81 5.01 1.62
C ASP A 55 -14.86 4.32 2.61
N ILE A 56 -14.99 3.01 2.79
CA ILE A 56 -14.19 2.18 3.70
C ILE A 56 -13.35 1.13 2.96
N GLN A 57 -13.38 1.10 1.63
CA GLN A 57 -12.64 0.13 0.81
C GLN A 57 -11.52 0.81 0.05
N PHE A 58 -10.31 0.28 0.16
CA PHE A 58 -9.12 0.84 -0.48
C PHE A 58 -8.23 -0.25 -1.08
N ARG A 59 -7.56 0.01 -2.19
CA ARG A 59 -6.59 -0.91 -2.80
C ARG A 59 -5.41 -0.16 -3.39
N GLY A 60 -4.28 -0.85 -3.58
CA GLY A 60 -3.15 -0.29 -4.31
C GLY A 60 -3.49 -0.02 -5.77
N LEU A 61 -2.72 0.86 -6.41
CA LEU A 61 -2.86 1.15 -7.83
C LEU A 61 -2.66 -0.10 -8.69
N GLN A 62 -3.46 -0.24 -9.74
CA GLN A 62 -3.30 -1.32 -10.72
C GLN A 62 -2.29 -0.97 -11.84
N ASP A 63 -1.93 0.31 -11.98
CA ASP A 63 -0.86 0.72 -12.90
C ASP A 63 0.47 0.11 -12.46
N GLY A 64 0.97 -0.82 -13.28
CA GLY A 64 2.18 -1.58 -12.99
C GLY A 64 3.39 -0.70 -12.74
N THR A 65 3.54 0.43 -13.44
CA THR A 65 4.74 1.27 -13.38
C THR A 65 4.78 2.10 -12.10
N LEU A 66 3.67 2.76 -11.74
CA LEU A 66 3.61 3.58 -10.53
C LEU A 66 3.64 2.71 -9.26
N ASN A 67 2.97 1.55 -9.30
CA ASN A 67 2.97 0.60 -8.20
C ASN A 67 4.38 0.03 -7.93
N LEU A 68 5.16 -0.20 -9.00
CA LEU A 68 6.57 -0.59 -8.96
C LEU A 68 7.45 0.48 -8.27
N VAL A 69 7.34 1.74 -8.70
CA VAL A 69 8.15 2.85 -8.13
C VAL A 69 7.86 3.04 -6.64
N LEU A 70 6.59 3.01 -6.26
CA LEU A 70 6.17 3.16 -4.86
C LEU A 70 6.67 1.98 -4.01
N ARG A 71 6.51 0.74 -4.50
CA ARG A 71 7.01 -0.46 -3.81
C ARG A 71 8.51 -0.36 -3.55
N ASN A 72 9.29 0.00 -4.56
CA ASN A 72 10.74 0.15 -4.44
C ASN A 72 11.13 1.20 -3.40
N ARG A 73 10.54 2.40 -3.47
CA ARG A 73 10.77 3.48 -2.50
C ARG A 73 10.47 3.06 -1.06
N PHE A 74 9.35 2.39 -0.82
CA PHE A 74 8.97 1.99 0.54
C PHE A 74 9.77 0.81 1.05
N GLU A 75 10.20 -0.12 0.19
CA GLU A 75 11.11 -1.19 0.60
C GLU A 75 12.49 -0.64 0.99
N GLU A 76 13.01 0.34 0.26
CA GLU A 76 14.23 1.07 0.64
C GLU A 76 14.07 1.81 1.98
N GLU A 77 12.97 2.53 2.19
CA GLU A 77 12.71 3.28 3.43
C GLU A 77 12.55 2.34 4.65
N ILE A 78 11.87 1.21 4.48
CA ILE A 78 11.56 0.28 5.58
C ILE A 78 12.75 -0.62 5.93
N LYS A 79 13.51 -1.08 4.92
CA LYS A 79 14.53 -2.12 5.12
C LYS A 79 15.95 -1.64 4.89
N GLY A 80 16.16 -0.43 4.37
CA GLY A 80 17.48 0.02 3.89
C GLY A 80 18.06 -0.87 2.78
N LEU A 81 17.22 -1.69 2.13
CA LEU A 81 17.63 -2.68 1.14
C LEU A 81 17.42 -2.13 -0.27
N SER A 82 18.42 -2.31 -1.14
CA SER A 82 18.28 -2.05 -2.57
C SER A 82 17.19 -2.96 -3.15
N PRO A 83 16.26 -2.42 -3.95
CA PRO A 83 15.12 -3.16 -4.49
C PRO A 83 15.60 -4.26 -5.43
N ASP A 84 15.04 -5.46 -5.31
CA ASP A 84 15.37 -6.59 -6.19
C ASP A 84 14.55 -6.51 -7.48
N LEU A 85 14.97 -5.60 -8.37
CA LEU A 85 14.35 -5.35 -9.68
C LEU A 85 14.30 -6.60 -10.57
N LYS A 86 15.10 -7.63 -10.27
CA LYS A 86 15.23 -8.82 -11.11
C LYS A 86 14.05 -9.78 -11.00
N GLN A 87 13.25 -9.71 -9.93
CA GLN A 87 12.12 -10.63 -9.76
C GLN A 87 10.87 -10.25 -10.57
N GLU A 88 10.70 -8.99 -10.98
CA GLU A 88 9.51 -8.55 -11.72
C GLU A 88 9.67 -8.56 -13.25
N PHE A 89 10.90 -8.73 -13.76
CA PHE A 89 11.17 -8.95 -15.20
C PHE A 89 11.51 -10.42 -15.52
N GLY A 90 11.19 -11.35 -14.63
CA GLY A 90 11.35 -12.79 -14.84
C GLY A 90 10.31 -13.35 -15.81
N ASP A 91 10.62 -13.27 -17.11
CA ASP A 91 10.20 -14.15 -18.21
C ASP A 91 8.79 -14.78 -18.14
N ARG A 92 7.79 -14.09 -18.72
CA ARG A 92 7.03 -14.48 -19.93
C ARG A 92 5.66 -13.81 -20.02
#